data_AF-A0A174FVH1-F1
#
_entry.id   AF-A0A174FVH1-F1
#
_cell.length_a   1.000
_cell.length_b   1.000
_cell.length_c   1.000
_cell.angle_alpha   90.00
_cell.angle_beta   90.00
_cell.angle_gamma   90.00
#
_symmetry.space_group_name_H-M   'P 1'
#
loop_
_entity.id
_entity.type
_entity.pdbx_description
1 polymer ?
#
loop_
_entity_poly.entity_id
_entity_poly.type
_entity_poly.pdbx_seq_one_letter_code
_entity_poly.pdbx_strand_id
1 'polypeptide(L)'
;MDLHIKDRLLIPSIFPERGNFMDFNLKKSIARKIAISGQDRKDYEIVEKKEEKRIEWNVQKDAETPLVVEFSKEELDYMRRSCEAIAEQQMPDEMWAVVERIYNEAQN
;
A
#
# COMPACT_ATOMS: atom_id res chain seq x y z
N MET A 1 6.90 7.67 5.18
CA MET A 1 7.03 6.57 4.22
C MET A 1 6.73 7.04 2.81
N ASP A 2 7.68 6.86 1.90
CA ASP A 2 7.50 7.15 0.47
C ASP A 2 6.84 5.95 -0.20
N LEU A 3 5.66 6.16 -0.78
CA LEU A 3 4.88 5.11 -1.43
C LEU A 3 4.68 5.42 -2.90
N HIS A 4 5.12 4.49 -3.75
CA HIS A 4 4.82 4.50 -5.17
C HIS A 4 3.36 4.13 -5.42
N ILE A 5 2.85 4.42 -6.62
CA ILE A 5 1.48 4.05 -7.01
C ILE A 5 1.25 2.54 -6.84
N LYS A 6 2.24 1.72 -7.21
CA LYS A 6 2.16 0.26 -7.04
C LYS A 6 2.02 -0.14 -5.57
N ASP A 7 2.80 0.46 -4.68
CA ASP A 7 2.74 0.14 -3.25
C ASP A 7 1.33 0.39 -2.69
N ARG A 8 0.73 1.54 -3.02
CA ARG A 8 -0.62 1.93 -2.59
C ARG A 8 -1.71 0.98 -3.07
N LEU A 9 -1.55 0.41 -4.26
CA LEU A 9 -2.48 -0.57 -4.81
C LEU A 9 -2.36 -1.94 -4.14
N LEU A 10 -1.15 -2.33 -3.71
CA LEU A 10 -0.88 -3.67 -3.18
C LEU A 10 -0.97 -3.77 -1.66
N ILE A 11 -0.74 -2.67 -0.91
CA ILE A 11 -0.86 -2.63 0.57
C ILE A 11 -2.20 -3.21 1.07
N PRO A 12 -3.38 -2.91 0.51
CA PRO A 12 -4.63 -3.48 1.01
C PRO A 12 -4.67 -5.02 1.00
N SER A 13 -3.95 -5.65 0.06
CA SER A 13 -3.90 -7.11 -0.12
C SER A 13 -3.07 -7.83 0.94
N ILE A 14 -2.22 -7.12 1.69
CA ILE A 14 -1.43 -7.72 2.78
C ILE A 14 -2.22 -7.80 4.10
N PHE A 15 -3.34 -7.09 4.21
CA PHE A 15 -4.08 -7.03 5.46
C PHE A 15 -5.01 -8.23 5.66
N PRO A 16 -5.02 -8.85 6.86
CA PRO A 16 -5.94 -9.95 7.17
C PRO A 16 -7.41 -9.61 6.87
N GLU A 17 -8.17 -10.54 6.28
CA GLU A 17 -9.59 -10.31 5.94
C GLU A 17 -10.47 -10.13 7.19
N ARG A 18 -10.06 -10.70 8.33
CA ARG A 18 -10.78 -10.69 9.60
C ARG A 18 -9.92 -10.12 10.71
N GLY A 19 -10.55 -9.45 11.66
CA GLY A 19 -9.92 -8.86 12.83
C GLY A 19 -10.96 -8.34 13.80
N ASN A 20 -10.53 -7.73 14.90
CA ASN A 20 -11.43 -7.06 15.83
C ASN A 20 -11.80 -5.65 15.33
N PHE A 21 -12.64 -4.92 16.09
CA PHE A 21 -13.07 -3.57 15.72
C PHE A 21 -11.91 -2.56 15.65
N MET A 22 -10.86 -2.73 16.45
CA MET A 22 -9.67 -1.88 16.41
C MET A 22 -8.87 -2.12 15.13
N ASP A 23 -8.67 -3.39 14.76
CA ASP A 23 -8.02 -3.76 13.49
C ASP A 23 -8.79 -3.18 12.29
N PHE A 24 -10.13 -3.23 12.32
CA PHE A 24 -10.98 -2.62 11.29
C PHE A 24 -10.75 -1.11 11.17
N ASN A 25 -10.68 -0.40 12.31
CA ASN A 25 -10.45 1.05 12.30
C ASN A 25 -9.05 1.41 11.80
N LEU A 26 -8.02 0.65 12.18
CA LEU A 26 -6.65 0.82 11.69
C LEU A 26 -6.57 0.58 10.18
N LYS A 27 -7.13 -0.53 9.69
CA LYS A 27 -7.24 -0.82 8.25
C LYS A 27 -7.90 0.33 7.50
N LYS A 28 -9.03 0.84 8.02
CA LYS A 28 -9.77 1.95 7.41
C LYS A 28 -8.97 3.26 7.42
N SER A 29 -8.23 3.53 8.48
CA SER A 29 -7.36 4.71 8.58
C SER A 29 -6.23 4.65 7.56
N ILE A 30 -5.52 3.53 7.49
CA ILE A 30 -4.45 3.29 6.52
C ILE A 30 -4.98 3.39 5.10
N ALA A 31 -6.10 2.71 4.79
CA ALA A 31 -6.72 2.73 3.47
C ALA A 31 -7.04 4.16 2.98
N ARG A 32 -7.45 5.06 3.89
CA ARG A 32 -7.70 6.47 3.56
C ARG A 32 -6.42 7.24 3.24
N LYS A 33 -5.33 6.97 3.97
CA LYS A 33 -4.04 7.65 3.77
C LYS A 33 -3.35 7.22 2.47
N ILE A 34 -3.50 5.96 2.10
CA ILE A 34 -2.91 5.42 0.87
C ILE A 34 -3.80 5.60 -0.37
N ALA A 35 -5.06 6.02 -0.19
CA ALA A 35 -6.00 6.19 -1.29
C ALA A 35 -5.46 7.14 -2.36
N ILE A 36 -5.56 6.70 -3.62
CA ILE A 36 -5.21 7.51 -4.79
C ILE A 36 -6.35 8.50 -5.03
N SER A 37 -6.07 9.78 -4.78
CA SER A 37 -7.02 10.87 -4.95
C SER A 37 -7.27 11.21 -6.42
N GLY A 38 -8.29 12.03 -6.68
CA GLY A 38 -8.53 12.56 -8.03
C GLY A 38 -7.40 13.45 -8.54
N GLN A 39 -6.63 14.07 -7.64
CA GLN A 39 -5.46 14.88 -8.00
C GLN A 39 -4.30 13.97 -8.38
N ASP A 40 -4.03 12.92 -7.59
CA ASP A 40 -3.00 11.92 -7.90
C ASP A 40 -3.27 11.25 -9.26
N ARG A 41 -4.53 10.95 -9.57
CA ARG A 41 -4.88 10.40 -10.89
C ARG A 41 -4.49 11.31 -12.04
N LYS A 42 -4.61 12.62 -11.88
CA LYS A 42 -4.19 13.58 -12.89
C LYS A 42 -2.69 13.73 -12.92
N ASP A 43 -2.07 13.86 -11.75
CA ASP A 43 -0.64 14.14 -11.65
C ASP A 43 0.20 12.98 -12.16
N TYR A 44 -0.15 11.74 -11.82
CA TYR A 44 0.58 10.54 -12.26
C TYR A 44 -0.03 9.90 -13.51
N GLU A 45 -0.97 10.59 -14.18
CA GLU A 45 -1.60 10.12 -15.43
C GLU A 45 -2.17 8.69 -15.29
N ILE A 46 -2.88 8.43 -14.19
CA ILE A 46 -3.36 7.09 -13.84
C ILE A 46 -4.60 6.76 -14.67
N VAL A 47 -4.47 5.74 -15.53
CA VAL A 47 -5.53 5.27 -16.43
C VAL A 47 -5.87 3.81 -16.12
N GLU A 48 -7.14 3.52 -15.88
CA GLU A 48 -7.65 2.16 -15.69
C GLU A 48 -8.16 1.61 -17.02
N LYS A 49 -7.44 0.63 -17.58
CA LYS A 49 -7.82 -0.11 -18.78
C LYS A 49 -8.69 -1.31 -18.38
N LYS A 50 -9.98 -1.05 -18.14
CA LYS A 50 -10.92 -2.04 -17.58
C LYS A 50 -11.01 -3.34 -18.38
N GLU A 51 -10.99 -3.26 -19.71
CA GLU A 51 -11.05 -4.43 -20.59
C GLU A 51 -9.81 -5.33 -20.46
N GLU A 52 -8.64 -4.72 -20.24
CA GLU A 52 -7.36 -5.41 -20.09
C GLU A 52 -7.04 -5.77 -18.62
N LYS A 53 -7.91 -5.37 -17.68
CA LYS A 53 -7.69 -5.48 -16.23
C LYS A 53 -6.34 -4.90 -15.80
N ARG A 54 -5.93 -3.79 -16.41
CA ARG A 54 -4.63 -3.14 -16.19
C ARG A 54 -4.80 -1.71 -15.70
N ILE A 55 -3.88 -1.27 -14.86
CA ILE A 55 -3.72 0.13 -14.47
C ILE A 55 -2.37 0.60 -15.02
N GLU A 56 -2.37 1.75 -15.67
CA GLU A 56 -1.19 2.41 -16.20
C GLU A 56 -1.01 3.76 -15.53
N TRP A 57 0.23 4.19 -15.34
CA TRP A 57 0.59 5.49 -14.77
C TRP A 57 1.97 5.92 -15.27
N ASN A 58 2.32 7.19 -15.06
CA ASN A 58 3.63 7.74 -15.39
C ASN A 58 4.69 7.25 -14.39
N VAL A 59 5.40 6.18 -14.75
CA VAL A 59 6.42 5.52 -13.91
C VAL A 59 7.60 6.44 -13.61
N GLN A 60 7.99 7.31 -14.56
CA GLN A 60 9.09 8.24 -14.34
C GLN A 60 8.72 9.24 -13.23
N LYS A 61 7.53 9.83 -13.31
CA LYS A 61 7.06 10.77 -12.29
C LYS A 61 6.86 10.11 -10.93
N ASP A 62 6.36 8.88 -10.91
CA ASP A 62 6.21 8.08 -9.68
C ASP A 62 7.56 7.83 -9.00
N ALA A 63 8.61 7.54 -9.78
CA ALA A 63 9.97 7.35 -9.26
C ALA A 63 10.63 8.65 -8.78
N GLU A 64 10.38 9.78 -9.45
CA GLU A 64 10.95 11.09 -9.09
C GLU A 64 10.22 11.73 -7.89
N THR A 65 8.91 11.49 -7.77
CA THR A 65 8.04 12.12 -6.78
C THR A 65 7.07 11.10 -6.17
N PRO A 66 7.55 10.16 -5.33
CA PRO A 66 6.67 9.21 -4.66
C PRO A 66 5.73 9.93 -3.69
N LEU A 67 4.56 9.37 -3.46
CA LEU A 67 3.55 9.98 -2.60
C LEU A 67 3.85 9.66 -1.13
N VAL A 68 4.27 10.67 -0.37
CA VAL A 68 4.62 10.56 1.04
C VAL A 68 3.38 10.35 1.92
N VAL A 69 3.46 9.40 2.85
CA VAL A 69 2.44 9.17 3.89
C VAL A 69 3.07 9.17 5.27
N GLU A 70 2.41 9.85 6.19
CA GLU A 70 2.67 9.77 7.62
C GLU A 70 1.72 8.78 8.27
N PHE A 71 2.28 7.71 8.86
CA PHE A 71 1.52 6.73 9.63
C PHE A 71 1.70 6.98 11.12
N SER A 72 0.65 6.71 11.91
CA SER A 72 0.79 6.65 13.36
C SER A 72 1.57 5.40 13.77
N LYS A 73 2.04 5.39 15.02
CA LYS A 73 2.68 4.20 15.58
C LYS A 73 1.76 2.98 15.55
N GLU A 74 0.47 3.13 15.88
CA GLU A 74 -0.47 2.00 15.84
C GLU A 74 -0.71 1.48 14.42
N GLU A 75 -0.70 2.37 13.43
CA GLU A 75 -0.83 1.99 12.02
C GLU A 75 0.41 1.20 11.55
N LEU A 76 1.62 1.67 11.89
CA LEU A 76 2.87 0.96 11.59
C LEU A 76 2.92 -0.41 12.30
N ASP A 77 2.56 -0.47 13.57
CA ASP A 77 2.50 -1.72 14.33
C ASP A 77 1.46 -2.70 13.75
N TYR A 78 0.33 -2.21 13.22
CA TYR A 78 -0.66 -3.04 12.53
C TYR A 78 -0.14 -3.56 11.18
N MET A 79 0.51 -2.70 10.40
CA MET A 79 1.10 -3.08 9.12
C MET A 79 2.20 -4.13 9.32
N ARG A 80 3.10 -3.95 10.31
CA ARG A 80 4.13 -4.94 10.66
C ARG A 80 3.53 -6.31 10.98
N ARG A 81 2.53 -6.35 11.88
CA ARG A 81 1.84 -7.61 12.24
C ARG A 81 1.14 -8.25 11.04
N SER A 82 0.65 -7.44 10.10
CA SER A 82 0.03 -7.94 8.86
C SER A 82 1.08 -8.59 7.95
N CYS A 83 2.28 -8.02 7.83
CA CYS A 83 3.41 -8.63 7.12
C CYS A 83 3.81 -9.97 7.74
N GLU A 84 3.90 -10.04 9.08
CA GLU A 84 4.23 -11.28 9.81
C GLU A 84 3.18 -12.37 9.59
N ALA A 85 1.90 -12.01 9.54
CA ALA A 85 0.79 -12.94 9.35
C ALA A 85 0.76 -13.61 7.96
N ILE A 86 1.42 -13.02 6.96
CA ILE A 86 1.49 -13.56 5.59
C ILE A 86 2.83 -14.23 5.28
N ALA A 87 3.78 -14.25 6.22
CA ALA A 87 5.17 -14.68 6.00
C ALA A 87 5.31 -16.12 5.44
N GLU A 88 4.36 -17.01 5.72
CA GLU A 88 4.37 -18.40 5.26
C GLU A 88 3.55 -18.62 3.97
N GLN A 89 2.91 -17.58 3.44
CA GLN A 89 2.09 -17.69 2.22
C GLN A 89 2.96 -17.72 0.96
N GLN A 90 2.45 -18.33 -0.11
CA GLN A 90 3.08 -18.20 -1.43
C GLN A 90 2.49 -16.99 -2.14
N MET A 91 3.32 -15.98 -2.40
CA MET A 91 2.94 -14.75 -3.09
C MET A 91 3.99 -14.38 -4.14
N PRO A 92 3.61 -13.63 -5.19
CA PRO A 92 4.56 -13.12 -6.18
C PRO A 92 5.65 -12.24 -5.55
N ASP A 93 6.87 -12.26 -6.11
CA ASP A 93 8.00 -11.44 -5.65
C ASP A 93 7.66 -9.94 -5.58
N GLU A 94 6.79 -9.46 -6.48
CA GLU A 94 6.34 -8.07 -6.44
C GLU A 94 5.54 -7.72 -5.19
N MET A 95 4.80 -8.68 -4.62
CA MET A 95 4.12 -8.51 -3.34
C MET A 95 5.14 -8.50 -2.21
N TRP A 96 6.14 -9.39 -2.26
CA TRP A 96 7.21 -9.44 -1.27
C TRP A 96 8.04 -8.15 -1.23
N ALA A 97 8.30 -7.54 -2.37
CA ALA A 97 8.98 -6.24 -2.42
C ALA A 97 8.19 -5.13 -1.69
N VAL A 98 6.86 -5.15 -1.76
CA VAL A 98 6.00 -4.21 -1.01
C VAL A 98 6.00 -4.54 0.48
N VAL A 99 5.91 -5.83 0.82
CA VAL A 99 5.94 -6.31 2.22
C VAL A 99 7.26 -5.95 2.90
N GLU A 100 8.39 -6.19 2.25
CA GLU A 100 9.72 -5.84 2.77
C GLU A 100 9.84 -4.35 3.07
N ARG A 101 9.40 -3.49 2.15
CA ARG A 101 9.40 -2.03 2.34
C ARG A 101 8.59 -1.61 3.56
N ILE A 102 7.37 -2.12 3.69
CA ILE A 102 6.47 -1.82 4.82
C ILE A 102 7.08 -2.31 6.13
N TYR A 103 7.61 -3.53 6.13
CA TYR A 103 8.19 -4.14 7.32
C TYR A 103 9.40 -3.37 7.83
N ASN A 104 10.31 -2.99 6.93
CA ASN A 104 11.49 -2.19 7.26
C ASN A 104 11.11 -0.80 7.79
N GLU A 105 10.15 -0.13 7.15
CA GLU A 105 9.72 1.20 7.60
C GLU A 105 9.00 1.15 8.96
N ALA A 106 8.26 0.07 9.25
CA ALA A 106 7.59 -0.10 10.54
C ALA A 106 8.55 -0.44 11.70
N GLN A 107 9.84 -0.65 11.42
CA GLN A 107 10.89 -0.86 12.43
C GLN A 107 11.68 0.41 12.76
N ASN A 108 11.58 1.46 11.94
CA ASN A 108 12.22 2.76 12.16
C ASN A 108 11.43 3.62 13.16
#